data_AF-A0A2N5EZL4-F1
#
_entry.id   AF-A0A2N5EZL4-F1
#
_cell.length_a   1.000
_cell.length_b   1.000
_cell.length_c   1.000
_cell.angle_alpha   90.00
_cell.angle_beta   90.00
_cell.angle_gamma   90.00
#
_symmetry.space_group_name_H-M   'P 1'
#
loop_
_entity.id
_entity.type
_entity.pdbx_description
1 polymer ?
#
loop_
_entity_poly.entity_id
_entity_poly.type
_entity_poly.pdbx_seq_one_letter_code
_entity_poly.pdbx_strand_id
1 'polypeptide(L)'
;MWLKNVAFALLICPLLTACFSKPFQPPTADADLWEKPGASHQDVVASMLACGEKNGSGVDPKASFQEMAQRFVCMKSAGYSIAHRGTVEGL
;
A
#
# COMPACT_ATOMS: atom_id res chain seq x y z
N MET A 1 -6.02 -24.13 -44.06
CA MET A 1 -6.80 -24.01 -42.80
C MET A 1 -5.96 -23.52 -41.61
N TRP A 2 -4.67 -23.86 -41.51
CA TRP A 2 -3.82 -23.50 -40.36
C TRP A 2 -3.57 -21.98 -40.18
N LEU A 3 -3.41 -21.23 -41.27
CA LEU A 3 -3.21 -19.76 -41.21
C LEU A 3 -4.36 -19.00 -40.53
N LYS A 4 -5.61 -19.47 -40.69
CA LYS A 4 -6.78 -18.84 -40.05
C LYS A 4 -6.74 -19.00 -38.53
N ASN A 5 -6.34 -20.18 -38.05
CA ASN A 5 -6.26 -20.45 -36.62
C ASN A 5 -5.11 -19.68 -35.96
N VAL A 6 -3.98 -19.51 -36.66
CA VAL A 6 -2.85 -18.70 -36.21
C VAL A 6 -3.21 -17.21 -36.17
N ALA A 7 -3.91 -16.70 -37.20
CA ALA A 7 -4.40 -15.33 -37.21
C ALA A 7 -5.42 -15.04 -36.09
N PHE A 8 -6.30 -16.01 -35.81
CA PHE A 8 -7.28 -15.90 -34.71
C PHE A 8 -6.60 -15.90 -33.34
N ALA A 9 -5.57 -16.75 -33.15
CA ALA A 9 -4.78 -16.79 -31.92
C ALA A 9 -4.00 -15.48 -31.69
N LEU A 10 -3.39 -14.91 -32.74
CA LEU A 10 -2.65 -13.64 -32.66
C LEU A 10 -3.54 -12.43 -32.32
N LEU A 11 -4.81 -12.46 -32.74
CA LEU A 11 -5.78 -11.41 -32.41
C LEU A 11 -6.31 -11.49 -30.98
N ILE A 12 -6.45 -12.70 -30.43
CA ILE A 12 -7.03 -12.92 -29.10
C ILE A 12 -6.00 -12.83 -27.97
N CYS A 13 -4.75 -13.22 -28.24
CA CYS A 13 -3.67 -13.22 -27.25
C CYS A 13 -3.44 -11.86 -26.54
N PRO A 14 -3.39 -10.69 -27.23
CA PRO A 14 -3.16 -9.41 -26.55
C PRO A 14 -4.33 -8.97 -25.66
N LEU A 15 -5.57 -9.35 -26.00
CA LEU A 15 -6.77 -9.04 -25.20
C LEU A 15 -6.75 -9.75 -23.84
N LEU A 16 -6.11 -10.93 -23.76
CA LEU A 16 -5.96 -11.67 -22.51
C LEU A 16 -4.86 -11.06 -21.61
N THR A 17 -3.86 -10.39 -22.18
CA THR A 17 -2.77 -9.77 -21.41
C THR A 17 -3.15 -8.44 -20.75
N ALA A 18 -4.17 -7.74 -21.26
CA ALA A 18 -4.60 -6.45 -20.72
C ALA A 18 -5.25 -6.55 -19.32
N CYS A 19 -5.89 -7.69 -19.00
CA CYS A 19 -6.53 -7.91 -17.70
C CYS A 19 -5.55 -8.01 -16.51
N PHE A 20 -4.26 -8.23 -16.76
CA PHE A 20 -3.25 -8.36 -15.69
C PHE A 20 -2.50 -7.05 -15.40
N SER A 21 -2.77 -6.00 -16.18
CA SER A 21 -2.23 -4.69 -15.87
C SER A 21 -3.00 -4.09 -14.68
N LYS A 22 -2.28 -3.68 -13.63
CA LYS A 22 -2.78 -2.81 -12.55
C LYS A 22 -2.29 -1.38 -12.79
N PRO A 23 -2.71 -0.69 -13.88
CA PRO A 23 -2.27 0.67 -14.10
C PRO A 23 -2.88 1.57 -13.02
N PHE A 24 -2.06 2.46 -12.45
CA PHE A 24 -2.46 3.46 -11.44
C PHE A 24 -3.09 2.87 -10.17
N GLN A 25 -2.35 2.01 -9.46
CA GLN A 25 -2.71 1.75 -8.06
C GLN A 25 -2.55 3.04 -7.25
N PRO A 26 -3.53 3.42 -6.43
CA PRO A 26 -3.34 4.51 -5.49
C PRO A 26 -2.13 4.19 -4.60
N PRO A 27 -1.39 5.21 -4.12
CA PRO A 27 -0.35 5.00 -3.12
C PRO A 27 -0.89 4.14 -1.97
N THR A 28 -0.09 3.19 -1.51
CA THR A 28 -0.42 2.39 -0.32
C THR A 28 -0.69 3.32 0.86
N ALA A 29 -1.62 2.93 1.74
CA ALA A 29 -1.90 3.74 2.91
C ALA A 29 -0.66 3.77 3.81
N ASP A 30 -0.39 4.88 4.50
CA ASP A 30 0.75 4.93 5.44
C ASP A 30 0.63 3.89 6.56
N ALA A 31 -0.59 3.46 6.92
CA ALA A 31 -0.81 2.34 7.84
C ALA A 31 -0.15 1.04 7.35
N ASP A 32 -0.10 0.80 6.05
CA ASP A 32 0.56 -0.40 5.48
C ASP A 32 2.09 -0.33 5.61
N LEU A 33 2.64 0.85 5.90
CA LEU A 33 4.08 1.05 6.10
C LEU A 33 4.50 0.80 7.55
N TRP A 34 3.58 0.73 8.50
CA TRP A 34 3.92 0.57 9.93
C TRP A 34 3.74 -0.87 10.38
N GLU A 35 4.73 -1.39 11.09
CA GLU A 35 4.68 -2.72 11.68
C GLU A 35 5.12 -2.69 13.15
N LYS A 36 4.59 -3.64 13.92
CA LYS A 36 5.00 -3.94 15.28
C LYS A 36 4.70 -5.42 15.57
N PRO A 37 5.62 -6.19 16.17
CA PRO A 37 5.37 -7.60 16.47
C PRO A 37 4.08 -7.80 17.27
N GLY A 38 3.17 -8.63 16.74
CA GLY A 38 1.88 -8.94 17.36
C GLY A 38 0.80 -7.86 17.21
N ALA A 39 1.06 -6.74 16.55
CA ALA A 39 0.04 -5.74 16.24
C ALA A 39 -0.72 -6.10 14.96
N SER A 40 -2.04 -5.99 14.99
CA SER A 40 -2.89 -6.07 13.82
C SER A 40 -2.88 -4.76 13.02
N HIS A 41 -3.34 -4.79 11.77
CA HIS A 41 -3.56 -3.57 10.99
C HIS A 41 -4.50 -2.58 11.70
N GLN A 42 -5.50 -3.08 12.45
CA GLN A 42 -6.41 -2.23 13.22
C GLN A 42 -5.67 -1.51 14.37
N ASP A 43 -4.69 -2.17 15.00
CA ASP A 43 -3.86 -1.56 16.05
C ASP A 43 -2.94 -0.48 15.48
N VAL A 44 -2.43 -0.68 14.26
CA VAL A 44 -1.65 0.33 13.53
C VAL A 44 -2.50 1.57 13.29
N VAL A 45 -3.69 1.41 12.69
CA VAL A 45 -4.60 2.53 12.41
C VAL A 45 -5.03 3.22 13.71
N ALA A 46 -5.35 2.46 14.76
CA ALA A 46 -5.69 3.03 16.06
C ALA A 46 -4.53 3.85 16.65
N SER A 47 -3.30 3.38 16.52
CA SER A 47 -2.11 4.11 16.98
C SER A 47 -1.84 5.37 16.15
N MET A 48 -2.02 5.31 14.83
CA MET A 48 -1.93 6.49 13.97
C MET A 48 -2.94 7.57 14.39
N LEU A 49 -4.19 7.17 14.61
CA LEU A 49 -5.24 8.08 15.09
C LEU A 49 -4.89 8.66 16.47
N ALA A 50 -4.36 7.84 17.38
CA ALA A 50 -3.91 8.29 18.70
C ALA A 50 -2.72 9.27 18.61
N CYS A 51 -1.85 9.09 17.62
CA CYS A 51 -0.72 9.97 17.33
C CYS A 51 -1.11 11.27 16.61
N GLY A 52 -2.38 11.44 16.22
CA GLY A 52 -2.92 12.67 15.65
C GLY A 52 -3.17 12.62 14.14
N GLU A 53 -2.97 11.46 13.50
CA GLU A 53 -3.44 11.28 12.12
C GLU A 53 -4.97 11.31 12.04
N LYS A 54 -5.49 11.69 10.87
CA LYS A 54 -6.94 11.74 10.64
C LYS A 54 -7.53 10.39 10.24
N ASN A 55 -6.71 9.53 9.66
CA ASN A 55 -7.06 8.20 9.17
C ASN A 55 -5.77 7.39 8.91
N GLY A 56 -5.91 6.13 8.50
CA GLY A 56 -4.77 5.27 8.17
C GLY A 56 -4.01 5.63 6.87
N SER A 57 -4.48 6.60 6.09
CA SER A 57 -3.77 7.01 4.85
C SER A 57 -2.52 7.82 5.13
N GLY A 58 -2.40 8.48 6.29
CA GLY A 58 -1.33 9.44 6.61
C GLY A 58 -1.38 10.75 5.80
N VAL A 59 -2.40 10.92 4.94
CA VAL A 59 -2.57 12.12 4.12
C VAL A 59 -3.37 13.17 4.91
N ASP A 60 -2.70 14.26 5.25
CA ASP A 60 -3.31 15.45 5.83
C ASP A 60 -2.78 16.72 5.13
N PRO A 61 -3.48 17.23 4.09
CA PRO A 61 -3.03 18.39 3.31
C PRO A 61 -2.92 19.69 4.11
N LYS A 62 -3.48 19.73 5.33
CA LYS A 62 -3.46 20.91 6.20
C LYS A 62 -2.40 20.82 7.29
N ALA A 63 -1.79 19.64 7.50
CA ALA A 63 -0.74 19.48 8.49
C ALA A 63 0.54 20.20 8.05
N SER A 64 1.16 20.89 8.99
CA SER A 64 2.51 21.42 8.85
C SER A 64 3.54 20.28 8.90
N PHE A 65 4.74 20.52 8.36
CA PHE A 65 5.85 19.58 8.46
C PHE A 65 6.21 19.22 9.91
N GLN A 66 6.03 20.16 10.84
CA GLN A 66 6.27 19.91 12.26
C GLN A 66 5.25 18.94 12.84
N GLU A 67 3.96 19.11 12.51
CA GLU A 67 2.91 18.18 12.94
C GLU A 67 3.13 16.78 12.36
N MET A 68 3.49 16.68 11.07
CA MET A 68 3.81 15.39 10.44
C MET A 68 5.00 14.71 11.13
N ALA A 69 6.07 15.46 11.43
CA ALA A 69 7.24 14.92 12.14
C ALA A 69 6.87 14.44 13.56
N GLN A 70 6.01 15.17 14.27
CA GLN A 70 5.53 14.77 15.59
C GLN A 70 4.72 13.47 15.53
N ARG A 71 3.83 13.32 14.55
CA ARG A 71 3.05 12.08 14.33
C ARG A 71 3.96 10.89 14.05
N PHE A 72 4.97 11.08 13.19
CA PHE A 72 5.97 10.05 12.89
C PHE A 72 6.76 9.63 14.15
N VAL A 73 7.27 10.60 14.91
CA VAL A 73 8.01 10.33 16.16
C VAL A 73 7.11 9.65 17.19
N CYS A 74 5.83 10.02 17.26
CA CYS A 74 4.85 9.36 18.13
C CYS A 74 4.73 7.86 17.79
N MET A 75 4.56 7.51 16.51
CA MET A 75 4.50 6.10 16.07
C MET A 75 5.78 5.35 16.45
N LYS A 76 6.95 5.95 16.22
CA LYS A 76 8.24 5.38 16.64
C LYS A 76 8.32 5.15 18.15
N SER A 77 7.84 6.10 18.95
CA SER A 77 7.83 6.00 20.41
C SER A 77 6.85 4.95 20.94
N ALA A 78 5.76 4.69 20.21
CA ALA A 78 4.81 3.60 20.49
C ALA A 78 5.34 2.20 20.12
N GLY A 79 6.58 2.13 19.60
CA GLY A 79 7.28 0.90 19.27
C GLY A 79 7.00 0.39 17.86
N TYR A 80 6.47 1.23 16.96
CA TYR A 80 6.31 0.87 15.56
C TYR A 80 7.59 1.13 14.75
N SER A 81 7.81 0.31 13.72
CA SER A 81 8.86 0.47 12.72
C SER A 81 8.26 0.56 11.33
N ILE A 82 9.06 1.08 10.38
CA ILE A 82 8.68 1.07 8.98
C ILE A 82 8.94 -0.33 8.45
N ALA A 83 7.91 -0.96 7.90
CA ALA A 83 8.01 -2.25 7.24
C ALA A 83 9.00 -2.15 6.08
N HIS A 84 10.06 -2.96 6.14
CA HIS A 84 10.92 -3.12 4.97
C HIS A 84 10.10 -3.82 3.88
N ARG A 85 10.03 -3.23 2.69
CA ARG A 85 9.21 -3.67 1.53
C ARG A 85 9.58 -5.08 0.99
N GLY A 86 10.32 -5.91 1.73
CA GLY A 86 10.71 -7.28 1.37
C GLY A 86 9.95 -8.40 2.07
N THR A 87 8.98 -8.10 2.95
CA THR A 87 8.30 -9.12 3.80
C THR A 87 6.81 -9.28 3.51
N VAL A 88 6.36 -8.89 2.32
CA VAL A 88 4.95 -9.00 1.87
C VAL A 88 4.83 -9.77 0.55
N GLU A 89 5.71 -10.74 0.29
CA GLU A 89 5.50 -11.79 -0.72
C GLU A 89 5.90 -13.12 -0.07
N GLY A 90 4.93 -13.82 0.52
CA GLY A 90 5.22 -15.08 1.21
C GLY A 90 4.04 -15.62 1.98
N LEU A 91 2.93 -15.88 1.29
CA LEU A 91 1.92 -16.90 1.62
C LEU A 91 1.12 -17.22 0.35
#